data_AF-A0A8T2I9B0-F1
#
_entry.id   AF-A0A8T2I9B0-F1
#
_cell.length_a   1.000
_cell.length_b   1.000
_cell.length_c   1.000
_cell.angle_alpha   90.00
_cell.angle_beta   90.00
_cell.angle_gamma   90.00
#
_symmetry.space_group_name_H-M   'P 1'
#
loop_
_entity.id
_entity.type
_entity.pdbx_description
1 polymer ?
#
loop_
_entity_poly.entity_id
_entity_poly.type
_entity_poly.pdbx_seq_one_letter_code
_entity_poly.pdbx_strand_id
1 'polypeptide(L)'
;MVTVQDSYHFHDHSMYSGEDIFSREPFVVKFKAQGTVVEEFVLIPLHSAPKDAVQEIDALYDVYEDVWNKWQTDRMIFLGDLTRRCSYVTDSDWDNIRIRTNEEFAWLISDDIDTTVGVLTVPMIGLL
;
A
#
# COMPACT_ATOMS: atom_id res chain seq x y z
N MET A 1 -9.57 -9.76 21.17
CA MET A 1 -9.29 -10.87 20.22
C MET A 1 -9.32 -10.29 18.81
N VAL A 2 -8.41 -10.71 17.94
CA VAL A 2 -8.38 -10.27 16.53
C VAL A 2 -8.91 -11.40 15.66
N THR A 3 -9.80 -11.10 14.72
CA THR A 3 -10.39 -12.05 13.79
C THR A 3 -10.38 -11.52 12.36
N VAL A 4 -10.19 -12.41 11.39
CA VAL A 4 -10.38 -12.10 9.96
C VAL A 4 -11.88 -12.12 9.68
N GLN A 5 -12.38 -11.06 9.04
CA GLN A 5 -13.78 -10.94 8.63
C GLN A 5 -13.97 -11.36 7.17
N ASP A 6 -13.07 -10.91 6.29
CA ASP A 6 -13.10 -11.19 4.85
C ASP A 6 -11.69 -10.96 4.27
N SER A 7 -11.40 -11.53 3.10
CA SER A 7 -10.13 -11.35 2.39
C SER A 7 -10.24 -11.67 0.91
N TYR A 8 -9.45 -10.98 0.08
CA TYR A 8 -9.34 -11.27 -1.35
C TYR A 8 -7.99 -10.80 -1.90
N HIS A 9 -7.61 -11.32 -3.06
CA HIS A 9 -6.53 -10.73 -3.86
C HIS A 9 -7.13 -9.68 -4.77
N PHE A 10 -6.57 -8.47 -4.74
CA PHE A 10 -6.88 -7.47 -5.75
C PHE A 10 -6.47 -7.99 -7.13
N HIS A 11 -7.22 -7.67 -8.18
CA HIS A 11 -6.88 -8.06 -9.55
C HIS A 11 -6.94 -6.80 -10.42
N ASP A 12 -5.81 -6.43 -11.00
CA ASP A 12 -5.61 -5.25 -11.84
C ASP A 12 -5.94 -5.48 -13.32
N HIS A 13 -6.23 -6.72 -13.70
CA HIS A 13 -6.54 -7.07 -15.08
C HIS A 13 -7.87 -6.48 -15.56
N SER A 14 -7.78 -5.48 -16.43
CA SER A 14 -8.81 -5.25 -17.44
C SER A 14 -8.75 -6.41 -18.44
N MET A 15 -9.85 -7.16 -18.58
CA MET A 15 -9.98 -8.30 -19.50
C MET A 15 -9.63 -7.99 -20.98
N TYR A 16 -9.40 -6.72 -21.32
CA TYR A 16 -9.15 -6.24 -22.67
C TYR A 16 -7.74 -5.70 -22.94
N SER A 17 -6.99 -5.26 -21.91
CA SER A 17 -5.65 -4.66 -22.11
C SER A 17 -4.50 -5.64 -21.89
N GLY A 18 -4.66 -6.63 -21.01
CA GLY A 18 -3.60 -7.60 -20.68
C GLY A 18 -2.36 -6.97 -20.04
N GLU A 19 -2.47 -5.74 -19.55
CA GLU A 19 -1.42 -5.06 -18.79
C GLU A 19 -1.61 -5.36 -17.31
N ASP A 20 -0.68 -6.14 -16.77
CA ASP A 20 -0.54 -6.49 -15.35
C ASP A 20 0.31 -5.39 -14.70
N ILE A 21 -0.24 -4.68 -13.73
CA ILE A 21 0.42 -3.56 -13.04
C ILE A 21 1.29 -4.11 -11.92
N PHE A 22 0.75 -5.02 -11.12
CA PHE A 22 1.42 -5.57 -9.95
C PHE A 22 2.18 -6.84 -10.30
N SER A 23 3.50 -6.85 -10.05
CA SER A 23 4.28 -8.08 -10.02
C SER A 23 3.75 -9.12 -9.02
N ARG A 24 3.11 -8.64 -7.95
CA ARG A 24 2.52 -9.41 -6.85
C ARG A 24 1.28 -8.67 -6.40
N GLU A 25 0.13 -9.20 -6.74
CA GLU A 25 -1.14 -8.51 -6.48
C GLU A 25 -1.39 -8.38 -4.96
N PRO A 26 -1.82 -7.19 -4.48
CA PRO A 26 -2.08 -6.97 -3.07
C PRO A 26 -3.10 -7.95 -2.47
N PHE A 27 -2.77 -8.52 -1.31
CA PHE A 27 -3.68 -9.40 -0.57
C PHE A 27 -4.45 -8.62 0.50
N VAL A 28 -5.67 -8.23 0.17
CA VAL A 28 -6.52 -7.38 1.01
C VAL A 28 -7.21 -8.20 2.10
N VAL A 29 -7.06 -7.80 3.36
CA VAL A 29 -7.67 -8.52 4.50
C VAL A 29 -8.39 -7.55 5.44
N LYS A 30 -9.68 -7.80 5.69
CA LYS A 30 -10.48 -7.06 6.68
C LYS A 30 -10.40 -7.75 8.04
N PHE A 31 -9.96 -7.01 9.05
CA PHE A 31 -9.86 -7.49 10.43
C PHE A 31 -10.89 -6.84 11.33
N LYS A 32 -11.26 -7.56 12.39
CA LYS A 32 -11.93 -7.03 13.56
C LYS A 32 -11.06 -7.24 14.80
N ALA A 33 -10.73 -6.18 15.50
CA ALA A 33 -9.92 -6.18 16.72
C ALA A 33 -10.72 -5.56 17.86
N GLN A 34 -11.36 -6.39 18.68
CA GLN A 34 -12.15 -5.87 19.81
C GLN A 34 -11.25 -5.22 20.87
N GLY A 35 -11.63 -4.02 21.32
CA GLY A 35 -10.95 -3.29 22.38
C GLY A 35 -9.87 -2.30 21.92
N THR A 36 -9.68 -2.13 20.61
CA THR A 36 -8.88 -1.03 20.04
C THR A 36 -9.78 0.17 19.70
N VAL A 37 -9.19 1.36 19.56
CA VAL A 37 -9.93 2.56 19.12
C VAL A 37 -10.55 2.36 17.74
N VAL A 38 -9.84 1.65 16.87
CA VAL A 38 -10.32 1.21 15.55
C VAL A 38 -10.64 -0.27 15.62
N GLU A 39 -11.93 -0.62 15.75
CA GLU A 39 -12.35 -2.01 15.94
C GLU A 39 -12.40 -2.82 14.64
N GLU A 40 -12.54 -2.17 13.48
CA GLU A 40 -12.52 -2.80 12.15
C GLU A 40 -11.66 -1.97 11.21
N PHE A 41 -10.74 -2.63 10.52
CA PHE A 41 -9.79 -2.01 9.59
C PHE A 41 -9.34 -3.03 8.53
N VAL A 42 -8.75 -2.53 7.46
CA VAL A 42 -8.23 -3.33 6.35
C VAL A 42 -6.71 -3.24 6.33
N LEU A 43 -6.01 -4.37 6.19
CA LEU A 43 -4.57 -4.40 5.91
C LEU A 43 -4.34 -4.77 4.44
N ILE A 44 -3.45 -4.03 3.80
CA ILE A 44 -3.13 -4.15 2.37
C ILE A 44 -1.61 -4.20 2.23
N PRO A 45 -1.01 -5.40 2.25
CA PRO A 45 0.42 -5.57 2.07
C PRO A 45 0.79 -5.43 0.59
N LEU A 46 1.87 -4.70 0.31
CA LEU A 46 2.54 -4.69 -0.98
C LEU A 46 4.06 -4.88 -0.76
N HIS A 47 4.65 -5.76 -1.57
CA HIS A 47 6.08 -5.81 -1.77
C HIS A 47 6.29 -5.42 -3.21
N SER A 48 6.73 -4.19 -3.48
CA SER A 48 6.77 -3.67 -4.83
C SER A 48 7.94 -4.23 -5.64
N ALA A 49 7.77 -4.41 -6.95
CA ALA A 49 8.88 -4.76 -7.83
C ALA A 49 9.81 -3.55 -8.00
N PRO A 50 11.13 -3.69 -7.80
CA PRO A 50 12.01 -2.53 -7.81
C PRO A 50 12.00 -1.72 -9.13
N LYS A 51 11.80 -2.38 -10.28
CA LYS A 51 11.78 -1.70 -11.58
C LYS A 51 10.48 -0.95 -11.84
N ASP A 52 9.40 -1.37 -11.20
CA ASP A 52 8.04 -0.91 -11.43
C ASP A 52 7.47 -0.24 -10.16
N ALA A 53 8.35 0.09 -9.19
CA ALA A 53 7.97 0.56 -7.87
C ALA A 53 7.09 1.81 -7.93
N VAL A 54 7.43 2.79 -8.78
CA VAL A 54 6.60 3.99 -8.96
C VAL A 54 5.19 3.64 -9.42
N GLN A 55 5.07 2.74 -10.40
CA GLN A 55 3.78 2.31 -10.95
C GLN A 55 2.95 1.52 -9.94
N GLU A 56 3.57 0.54 -9.26
CA GLU A 56 2.88 -0.30 -8.28
C GLU A 56 2.47 0.49 -7.02
N ILE A 57 3.29 1.43 -6.56
CA ILE A 57 2.95 2.27 -5.39
C ILE A 57 1.83 3.24 -5.75
N ASP A 58 1.88 3.86 -6.94
CA ASP A 58 0.79 4.73 -7.40
C ASP A 58 -0.55 3.97 -7.52
N ALA A 59 -0.50 2.73 -8.04
CA ALA A 59 -1.67 1.87 -8.20
C ALA A 59 -2.30 1.42 -6.86
N LEU A 60 -1.63 1.61 -5.71
CA LEU A 60 -2.29 1.42 -4.41
C LEU A 60 -3.48 2.36 -4.21
N TYR A 61 -3.54 3.50 -4.92
CA TYR A 61 -4.73 4.35 -4.92
C TYR A 61 -5.94 3.63 -5.55
N ASP A 62 -5.72 2.86 -6.61
CA ASP A 62 -6.80 2.10 -7.26
C ASP A 62 -7.28 0.96 -6.34
N VAL A 63 -6.36 0.38 -5.56
CA VAL A 63 -6.71 -0.60 -4.51
C VAL A 63 -7.53 0.07 -3.39
N TYR A 64 -7.17 1.30 -2.98
CA TYR A 64 -7.98 2.08 -2.04
C TYR A 64 -9.41 2.26 -2.56
N GLU A 65 -9.58 2.68 -3.81
CA GLU A 65 -10.92 2.85 -4.40
C GLU A 65 -11.70 1.54 -4.46
N ASP A 66 -11.05 0.42 -4.81
CA ASP A 66 -11.69 -0.90 -4.83
C ASP A 66 -12.16 -1.34 -3.44
N VAL A 67 -11.33 -1.19 -2.42
CA VAL A 67 -11.68 -1.53 -1.02
C VAL A 67 -12.82 -0.62 -0.53
N TRP A 68 -12.77 0.67 -0.83
CA TRP A 68 -13.83 1.62 -0.51
C TRP A 68 -15.14 1.19 -1.18
N ASN A 69 -15.11 0.89 -2.48
CA ASN A 69 -16.28 0.44 -3.23
C ASN A 69 -16.86 -0.85 -2.64
N LYS A 70 -16.01 -1.81 -2.26
CA LYS A 70 -16.40 -3.12 -1.75
C LYS A 70 -16.98 -3.08 -0.33
N TRP A 71 -16.34 -2.35 0.59
CA TRP A 71 -16.66 -2.41 2.02
C TRP A 71 -17.07 -1.08 2.65
N GLN A 72 -17.04 0.02 1.90
CA GLN A 72 -17.44 1.37 2.33
C GLN A 72 -16.72 1.80 3.62
N THR A 73 -15.40 1.62 3.64
CA THR A 73 -14.54 1.93 4.79
C THR A 73 -13.29 2.68 4.31
N ASP A 74 -12.89 3.70 5.03
CA ASP A 74 -11.64 4.47 4.84
C ASP A 74 -10.51 4.00 5.77
N ARG A 75 -10.83 3.18 6.77
CA ARG A 75 -9.87 2.61 7.74
C ARG A 75 -8.98 1.55 7.10
N MET A 76 -7.99 1.98 6.34
CA MET A 76 -7.10 1.12 5.56
C MET A 76 -5.65 1.40 5.89
N ILE A 77 -4.90 0.32 6.08
CA ILE A 77 -3.47 0.39 6.32
C ILE A 77 -2.76 -0.30 5.17
N PHE A 78 -2.10 0.51 4.35
CA PHE A 78 -1.14 0.04 3.36
C PHE A 78 0.21 -0.16 4.04
N LEU A 79 0.84 -1.30 3.79
CA LEU A 79 2.11 -1.65 4.42
C LEU A 79 2.98 -2.55 3.54
N GLY A 80 4.27 -2.61 3.85
CA GLY A 80 5.20 -3.57 3.24
C GLY A 80 6.41 -2.89 2.60
N ASP A 81 7.13 -3.66 1.81
CA ASP A 81 8.35 -3.20 1.14
C ASP A 81 7.97 -2.43 -0.13
N LEU A 82 7.78 -1.13 0.02
CA LEU A 82 7.50 -0.20 -1.09
C LEU A 82 8.79 0.29 -1.77
N THR A 83 9.89 -0.46 -1.63
CA THR A 83 11.21 -0.31 -2.26
C THR A 83 11.64 1.11 -2.64
N ARG A 84 12.08 1.91 -1.67
CA ARG A 84 12.99 3.06 -1.92
C ARG A 84 14.45 2.62 -1.81
N ARG A 85 14.89 1.58 -2.53
CA ARG A 85 16.33 1.44 -2.79
C ARG A 85 16.70 2.65 -3.64
N CYS A 86 17.66 3.47 -3.20
CA CYS A 86 17.83 4.90 -3.53
C CYS A 86 17.80 5.32 -5.03
N SER A 87 17.72 4.39 -5.97
CA SER A 87 17.62 4.63 -7.41
C SER A 87 16.28 4.24 -8.06
N TYR A 88 15.35 3.58 -7.36
CA TYR A 88 14.10 3.09 -7.97
C TYR A 88 12.94 4.08 -7.90
N VAL A 89 12.88 4.88 -6.83
CA VAL A 89 11.92 5.97 -6.67
C VAL A 89 12.71 7.21 -6.27
N THR A 90 12.75 8.20 -7.16
CA THR A 90 13.42 9.49 -6.94
C THR A 90 12.50 10.45 -6.20
N ASP A 91 13.04 11.55 -5.66
CA ASP A 91 12.23 12.57 -4.99
C ASP A 91 11.14 13.16 -5.91
N SER A 92 11.44 13.31 -7.21
CA SER A 92 10.46 13.79 -8.21
C SER A 92 9.40 12.75 -8.59
N ASP A 93 9.65 11.46 -8.37
CA ASP A 93 8.64 10.43 -8.64
C ASP A 93 7.53 10.47 -7.58
N TRP A 94 7.88 10.80 -6.33
CA TRP A 94 6.91 10.93 -5.23
C TRP A 94 5.84 12.00 -5.48
N ASP A 95 6.18 13.05 -6.22
CA ASP A 95 5.22 14.09 -6.63
C ASP A 95 4.13 13.58 -7.60
N ASN A 96 4.32 12.38 -8.17
CA ASN A 96 3.38 11.77 -9.11
C ASN A 96 2.63 10.56 -8.53
N ILE A 97 2.93 10.16 -7.29
CA ILE A 97 2.28 9.02 -6.63
C ILE A 97 1.04 9.52 -5.88
N ARG A 98 -0.14 9.04 -6.27
CA ARG A 98 -1.45 9.49 -5.75
C ARG A 98 -1.58 9.31 -4.24
N ILE A 99 -1.22 8.14 -3.71
CA ILE A 99 -1.26 7.91 -2.25
C ILE A 99 -0.23 8.74 -1.46
N ARG A 100 0.76 9.34 -2.13
CA ARG A 100 1.77 10.20 -1.50
C ARG A 100 1.35 11.66 -1.46
N THR A 101 0.72 12.14 -2.53
CA THR A 101 0.34 13.55 -2.71
C THR A 101 -1.05 13.87 -2.17
N ASN A 102 -1.90 12.87 -1.99
CA ASN A 102 -3.23 13.06 -1.41
C ASN A 102 -3.13 13.19 0.13
N GLU A 103 -3.61 14.33 0.65
CA GLU A 103 -3.60 14.68 2.08
C GLU A 103 -4.50 13.79 2.95
N GLU A 104 -5.38 12.97 2.35
CA GLU A 104 -6.18 11.97 3.05
C GLU A 104 -5.33 10.82 3.60
N PHE A 105 -4.14 10.58 3.05
CA PHE A 105 -3.25 9.51 3.49
C PHE A 105 -2.18 10.03 4.45
N ALA A 106 -2.11 9.41 5.63
CA ALA A 106 -1.06 9.72 6.60
C ALA A 106 0.14 8.79 6.45
N TRP A 107 1.33 9.33 6.17
CA TRP A 107 2.58 8.57 6.05
C TRP A 107 3.26 8.46 7.41
N LEU A 108 3.18 7.28 8.05
CA LEU A 108 3.66 7.09 9.43
C LEU A 108 5.17 6.92 9.56
N ILE A 109 5.84 6.51 8.49
CA ILE A 109 7.29 6.34 8.46
C ILE A 109 7.85 7.37 7.48
N SER A 110 8.67 8.27 8.01
CA SER A 110 9.27 9.36 7.24
C SER A 110 10.42 8.89 6.36
N ASP A 111 10.71 9.67 5.32
CA ASP A 111 11.69 9.30 4.29
C ASP A 111 13.13 9.13 4.80
N ASP A 112 13.44 9.68 5.99
CA ASP A 112 14.74 9.66 6.63
C ASP A 112 14.96 8.44 7.54
N ILE A 113 13.96 7.57 7.71
CA ILE A 113 14.10 6.34 8.50
C ILE A 113 14.82 5.25 7.69
N ASP A 114 15.77 4.58 8.32
CA ASP A 114 16.43 3.38 7.78
C ASP A 114 15.69 2.11 8.19
N THR A 115 15.07 1.41 7.23
CA THR A 115 14.41 0.12 7.46
C THR A 115 15.23 -1.08 6.96
N THR A 116 16.52 -0.92 6.66
CA THR A 116 17.38 -2.02 6.22
C THR A 116 18.33 -2.48 7.34
N VAL A 117 18.74 -3.76 7.28
CA VAL A 117 19.77 -4.30 8.19
C VAL A 117 21.20 -3.97 7.72
N GLY A 118 21.34 -3.29 6.57
CA GLY A 118 22.61 -2.82 6.01
C GLY A 118 22.66 -1.29 6.01
N VAL A 119 23.76 -0.68 5.56
CA VAL A 119 23.88 0.80 5.55
C VAL A 119 23.14 1.38 4.33
N LEU A 120 21.81 1.38 4.36
CA LEU A 120 20.98 2.01 3.33
C LEU A 120 19.67 2.50 3.97
N THR A 121 19.56 3.79 4.25
CA THR A 121 18.30 4.44 4.63
C THR A 121 17.22 4.16 3.58
N VAL A 122 16.15 3.48 4.00
CA VAL A 122 14.95 3.19 3.19
C VAL A 122 13.72 3.35 4.08
N PRO A 123 12.73 4.18 3.74
CA PRO A 123 11.41 4.18 4.38
C PRO A 123 10.54 3.02 3.88
N MET A 124 9.91 2.27 4.79
CA MET A 124 8.71 1.45 4.50
C MET A 124 7.52 2.12 5.17
N ILE A 125 6.38 2.21 4.51
CA ILE A 125 5.28 3.06 4.94
C ILE A 125 4.19 2.24 5.61
N GLY A 126 3.66 2.75 6.72
CA GLY A 126 2.32 2.43 7.20
C GLY A 126 1.42 3.62 6.87
N LEU A 127 0.36 3.41 6.11
CA LEU A 127 -0.72 4.39 5.95
C LEU A 127 -1.80 4.14 7.03
N LEU A 128 -2.47 5.18 7.50
CA LEU A 128 -3.71 5.09 8.30
C LEU A 128 -4.88 5.63 7.49
#